data_AF-A0A7Y5N4P5-F1
#
_entry.id   AF-A0A7Y5N4P5-F1
#
_cell.length_a   1.000
_cell.length_b   1.000
_cell.length_c   1.000
_cell.angle_alpha   90.00
_cell.angle_beta   90.00
_cell.angle_gamma   90.00
#
_symmetry.space_group_name_H-M   'P 1'
#
loop_
_entity.id
_entity.type
_entity.pdbx_description
1 polymer ?
#
loop_
_entity_poly.entity_id
_entity_poly.type
_entity_poly.pdbx_seq_one_letter_code
_entity_poly.pdbx_strand_id
1 'polypeptide(L)'
;MNNVHPISKAAEIIGIDESKLEAPAKRYGALRIVAGSLKYIDVDRFNEGVAAELQAKVEQAERRSKSKGTSGRQIGLLRARTERAPSLIASKEGAITAARKLVEEAANAYEKSRAKKTLKDLEEGLKRLRDNFAKDTAELSRILNEDDES
;
A
#
# COMPACT_ATOMS: atom_id res chain seq x y z
N MET A 1 45.83 3.22 9.35
CA MET A 1 46.03 4.67 9.54
C MET A 1 44.74 5.22 10.12
N ASN A 2 44.79 6.01 11.20
CA ASN A 2 43.57 6.57 11.77
C ASN A 2 43.07 7.70 10.85
N ASN A 3 42.03 7.46 10.04
CA ASN A 3 41.47 8.46 9.12
C ASN A 3 40.50 9.41 9.85
N VAL A 4 40.97 9.93 10.98
CA VAL A 4 40.20 10.79 11.90
C VAL A 4 40.71 12.21 11.76
N HIS A 5 39.85 13.10 11.27
CA HIS A 5 40.20 14.49 10.96
C HIS A 5 39.30 15.48 11.71
N PRO A 6 39.77 16.71 12.00
CA PRO A 6 38.88 17.78 12.43
C PRO A 6 37.70 17.94 11.45
N ILE A 7 36.54 18.33 11.96
CA ILE A 7 35.30 18.41 11.18
C ILE A 7 35.44 19.22 9.88
N SER A 8 36.19 20.32 9.90
CA SER A 8 36.48 21.15 8.72
C SER A 8 37.28 20.40 7.65
N LYS A 9 38.30 19.64 8.06
CA LYS A 9 39.13 18.86 7.14
C LYS A 9 38.39 17.62 6.62
N ALA A 10 37.56 16.99 7.45
CA ALA A 10 36.69 15.90 7.03
C ALA A 10 35.65 16.36 5.99
N ALA A 11 35.09 17.56 6.15
CA ALA A 11 34.17 18.17 5.21
C ALA A 11 34.80 18.36 3.82
N GLU A 12 36.06 18.84 3.76
CA GLU A 12 36.81 18.94 2.50
C GLU A 12 37.06 17.58 1.84
N ILE A 13 37.45 16.57 2.62
CA ILE A 13 37.76 15.23 2.10
C ILE A 13 36.51 14.55 1.54
N ILE A 14 35.38 14.69 2.22
CA ILE A 14 34.11 14.07 1.86
C ILE A 14 33.38 14.90 0.77
N GLY A 15 33.71 16.18 0.63
CA GLY A 15 33.07 17.08 -0.33
C GLY A 15 31.67 17.52 0.10
N ILE A 16 31.41 17.60 1.41
CA ILE A 16 30.12 17.99 1.99
C ILE A 16 30.33 19.21 2.88
N ASP A 17 29.34 20.10 2.93
CA ASP A 17 29.31 21.24 3.85
C ASP A 17 29.48 20.79 5.32
N GLU A 18 30.36 21.47 6.06
CA GLU A 18 30.67 21.19 7.47
C GLU A 18 29.40 21.13 8.34
N SER A 19 28.45 22.04 8.10
CA SER A 19 27.17 22.12 8.84
C SER A 19 26.27 20.89 8.66
N LYS A 20 26.48 20.14 7.56
CA LYS A 20 25.72 18.94 7.22
C LYS A 20 26.39 17.65 7.68
N LEU A 21 27.61 17.74 8.21
CA LEU A 21 28.44 16.58 8.50
C LEU A 21 28.21 16.01 9.90
N GLU A 22 27.88 16.86 10.87
CA GLU A 22 27.79 16.47 12.28
C GLU A 22 26.67 15.47 12.58
N ALA A 23 25.45 15.74 12.12
CA ALA A 23 24.30 14.89 12.42
C ALA A 23 24.43 13.48 11.79
N PRO A 24 24.85 13.32 10.52
CA PRO A 24 25.13 12.00 9.95
C PRO A 24 26.33 11.32 10.62
N ALA A 25 27.42 12.05 10.92
CA ALA A 25 28.58 11.46 11.59
C ALA A 25 28.23 10.92 12.98
N LYS A 26 27.37 11.62 13.74
CA LYS A 26 26.85 11.13 15.02
C LYS A 26 26.01 9.86 14.83
N ARG A 27 25.13 9.84 13.83
CA ARG A 27 24.27 8.70 13.52
C ARG A 27 25.06 7.43 13.17
N TYR A 28 26.17 7.58 12.45
CA TYR A 28 27.05 6.45 12.06
C TYR A 28 28.13 6.14 13.11
N GLY A 29 28.16 6.84 14.26
CA GLY A 29 29.20 6.67 15.28
C GLY A 29 30.61 7.07 14.82
N ALA A 30 30.70 7.92 13.80
CA ALA A 30 31.94 8.44 13.22
C ALA A 30 32.42 9.73 13.91
N LEU A 31 31.56 10.40 14.67
CA LEU A 31 31.89 11.62 15.43
C LEU A 31 32.63 11.29 16.73
N ARG A 32 33.78 11.93 16.95
CA ARG A 32 34.52 11.94 18.22
C ARG A 32 34.60 13.35 18.77
N ILE A 33 34.29 13.52 20.06
CA ILE A 33 34.42 14.79 20.77
C ILE A 33 35.63 14.70 21.69
N VAL A 34 36.62 15.56 21.47
CA VAL A 34 37.84 15.67 22.25
C VAL A 34 37.82 16.98 23.03
N ALA A 35 38.27 16.97 24.28
CA ALA A 35 38.37 18.16 25.13
C ALA A 35 37.05 18.98 25.21
N GLY A 36 35.90 18.29 25.23
CA GLY A 36 34.57 18.89 25.45
C GLY A 36 33.96 19.63 24.26
N SER A 37 34.74 20.07 23.27
CA SER A 37 34.23 20.87 22.14
C SER A 37 34.85 20.57 20.78
N LEU A 38 36.02 19.93 20.72
CA LEU A 38 36.68 19.65 19.44
C LEU A 38 36.05 18.43 18.77
N LYS A 39 35.46 18.65 17.59
CA LYS A 39 34.78 17.62 16.81
C LYS A 39 35.72 17.06 15.77
N TYR A 40 35.92 15.75 15.83
CA TYR A 40 36.68 14.97 14.86
C TYR A 40 35.76 13.94 14.22
N ILE A 41 35.99 13.64 12.94
CA ILE A 41 35.22 12.67 12.19
C ILE A 41 36.16 11.61 11.64
N ASP A 42 35.80 10.38 11.93
CA ASP A 42 36.33 9.18 11.32
C ASP A 42 35.73 9.04 9.91
N VAL A 43 36.49 9.41 8.89
CA VAL A 43 36.01 9.49 7.50
C VAL A 43 35.67 8.11 6.96
N ASP A 44 36.42 7.08 7.36
CA ASP A 44 36.19 5.71 6.90
C ASP A 44 34.86 5.19 7.45
N ARG A 45 34.63 5.35 8.77
CA ARG A 45 33.36 4.96 9.40
C ARG A 45 32.17 5.75 8.86
N PHE A 46 32.37 7.02 8.51
CA PHE A 46 31.33 7.83 7.88
C PHE A 46 30.94 7.25 6.52
N ASN A 47 31.92 6.94 5.66
CA ASN A 47 31.70 6.36 4.35
C ASN A 47 31.06 4.97 4.42
N GLU A 48 31.45 4.14 5.39
CA GLU A 48 30.81 2.84 5.67
C GLU A 48 29.33 3.02 6.03
N GLY A 49 29.01 3.97 6.90
CA GLY A 49 27.63 4.27 7.30
C GLY A 49 26.75 4.76 6.13
N VAL A 50 27.32 5.59 5.25
CA VAL A 50 26.65 6.06 4.03
C VAL A 50 26.42 4.90 3.04
N ALA A 51 27.44 4.06 2.83
CA ALA A 51 27.34 2.89 1.95
C ALA A 51 26.28 1.89 2.44
N ALA A 52 26.24 1.62 3.75
CA ALA A 52 25.22 0.78 4.36
C ALA A 52 23.80 1.34 4.20
N GLU A 53 23.62 2.66 4.34
CA GLU A 53 22.32 3.30 4.09
C GLU A 53 21.90 3.23 2.62
N LEU A 54 22.83 3.46 1.70
CA LEU A 54 22.55 3.35 0.27
C LEU A 54 22.17 1.93 -0.10
N GLN A 55 22.90 0.94 0.43
CA GLN A 55 22.59 -0.47 0.25
C GLN A 55 21.22 -0.83 0.84
N ALA A 56 20.89 -0.34 2.04
CA ALA A 56 19.57 -0.56 2.64
C ALA A 56 18.43 0.07 1.81
N LYS A 57 18.66 1.24 1.19
CA LYS A 57 17.69 1.87 0.27
C LYS A 57 17.51 1.05 -1.01
N VAL A 58 18.59 0.51 -1.57
CA VAL A 58 18.55 -0.39 -2.73
C VAL A 58 17.82 -1.68 -2.37
N GLU A 59 18.16 -2.31 -1.24
CA GLU A 59 17.49 -3.53 -0.79
C GLU A 59 16.01 -3.28 -0.49
N GLN A 60 15.64 -2.11 0.07
CA GLN A 60 14.25 -1.74 0.26
C GLN A 60 13.52 -1.53 -1.06
N ALA A 61 14.17 -0.91 -2.05
CA ALA A 61 13.62 -0.75 -3.40
C ALA A 61 13.48 -2.11 -4.12
N GLU A 62 14.43 -3.03 -3.93
CA GLU A 62 14.39 -4.40 -4.44
C GLU A 62 13.34 -5.27 -3.73
N ARG A 63 13.16 -5.13 -2.42
CA ARG A 63 12.07 -5.80 -1.69
C ARG A 63 10.71 -5.29 -2.17
N ARG A 64 10.59 -3.98 -2.45
CA ARG A 64 9.41 -3.40 -3.08
C ARG A 64 9.23 -3.89 -4.52
N SER A 65 10.29 -4.09 -5.29
CA SER A 65 10.19 -4.64 -6.65
C SER A 65 9.87 -6.15 -6.66
N LYS A 66 10.39 -6.93 -5.70
CA LYS A 66 10.03 -8.35 -5.47
C LYS A 66 8.60 -8.52 -4.92
N SER A 67 8.01 -7.49 -4.32
CA SER A 67 6.59 -7.46 -3.99
C SER A 67 5.66 -7.35 -5.22
N LYS A 68 6.21 -7.28 -6.44
CA LYS A 68 5.49 -7.51 -7.70
C LYS A 68 5.12 -8.99 -7.95
N GLY A 69 5.16 -9.85 -6.94
CA GLY A 69 4.33 -11.06 -6.90
C GLY A 69 2.85 -10.70 -6.71
N THR A 70 2.33 -9.80 -7.55
CA THR A 70 0.96 -9.27 -7.49
C THR A 70 -0.05 -10.32 -7.94
N SER A 71 0.36 -11.35 -8.69
CA SER A 71 -0.54 -12.38 -9.23
C SER A 71 -1.18 -13.23 -8.13
N GLY A 72 -0.42 -13.86 -7.24
CA GLY A 72 -0.98 -14.80 -6.24
C GLY A 72 -1.97 -14.16 -5.27
N ARG A 73 -1.66 -12.97 -4.75
CA ARG A 73 -2.54 -12.25 -3.81
C ARG A 73 -3.76 -11.64 -4.51
N GLN A 74 -3.60 -11.17 -5.75
CA GLN A 74 -4.70 -10.62 -6.55
C GLN A 74 -5.66 -11.72 -7.01
N ILE A 75 -5.14 -12.87 -7.47
CA ILE A 75 -5.93 -14.05 -7.83
C ILE A 75 -6.68 -14.58 -6.61
N GLY A 76 -6.04 -14.69 -5.44
CA GLY A 76 -6.70 -15.13 -4.21
C GLY A 76 -7.86 -14.22 -3.81
N LEU A 77 -7.68 -12.90 -3.91
CA LEU A 77 -8.74 -11.93 -3.65
C LEU A 77 -9.86 -11.99 -4.72
N LEU A 78 -9.50 -12.21 -5.99
CA LEU A 78 -10.44 -12.33 -7.10
C LEU A 78 -11.32 -13.57 -6.94
N ARG A 79 -10.72 -14.74 -6.65
CA ARG A 79 -11.41 -15.99 -6.35
C ARG A 79 -12.38 -15.84 -5.18
N ALA A 80 -11.92 -15.27 -4.06
CA ALA A 80 -12.77 -15.06 -2.90
C ALA A 80 -13.99 -14.16 -3.20
N ARG A 81 -13.81 -13.14 -4.05
CA ARG A 81 -14.91 -12.26 -4.48
C ARG A 81 -15.90 -12.99 -5.40
N THR A 82 -15.42 -13.74 -6.39
CA THR A 82 -16.27 -14.52 -7.29
C THR A 82 -17.04 -15.62 -6.56
N GLU A 83 -16.41 -16.30 -5.59
CA GLU A 83 -17.07 -17.33 -4.78
C GLU A 83 -18.17 -16.76 -3.88
N ARG A 84 -17.96 -15.57 -3.30
CA ARG A 84 -18.91 -14.96 -2.37
C ARG A 84 -20.04 -14.22 -3.05
N ALA A 85 -19.83 -13.69 -4.27
CA ALA A 85 -20.78 -12.86 -4.98
C ALA A 85 -22.19 -13.49 -5.16
N PRO A 86 -22.37 -14.78 -5.50
CA PRO A 86 -23.69 -15.41 -5.62
C PRO A 86 -24.54 -15.29 -4.34
N SER A 87 -23.93 -15.52 -3.17
CA SER A 87 -24.63 -15.41 -1.89
C SER A 87 -25.08 -13.97 -1.59
N LEU A 88 -24.26 -12.98 -1.94
CA LEU A 88 -24.57 -11.56 -1.75
C LEU A 88 -25.65 -11.09 -2.73
N ILE A 89 -25.65 -11.61 -3.97
CA ILE A 89 -26.68 -11.37 -4.96
C ILE A 89 -28.02 -11.90 -4.45
N ALA A 90 -28.07 -13.17 -4.02
CA ALA A 90 -29.30 -13.78 -3.49
C ALA A 90 -29.83 -13.02 -2.26
N SER A 91 -28.94 -12.60 -1.35
CA SER A 91 -29.32 -11.79 -0.18
C SER A 91 -29.94 -10.45 -0.59
N LYS A 92 -29.35 -9.75 -1.58
CA LYS A 92 -29.90 -8.50 -2.11
C LYS A 92 -31.24 -8.69 -2.82
N GLU A 93 -31.41 -9.77 -3.57
CA GLU A 93 -32.68 -10.11 -4.22
C GLU A 93 -33.80 -10.35 -3.20
N GLY A 94 -33.49 -11.03 -2.09
CA GLY A 94 -34.40 -11.16 -0.95
C GLY A 94 -34.77 -9.81 -0.34
N ALA A 95 -33.79 -8.94 -0.11
CA ALA A 95 -34.02 -7.59 0.41
C ALA A 95 -34.87 -6.73 -0.54
N ILE A 96 -34.66 -6.83 -1.86
CA ILE A 96 -35.48 -6.15 -2.87
C ILE A 96 -36.92 -6.65 -2.83
N THR A 97 -37.11 -7.97 -2.71
CA THR A 97 -38.45 -8.56 -2.60
C THR A 97 -39.19 -8.05 -1.37
N ALA A 98 -38.51 -7.96 -0.21
CA ALA A 98 -39.07 -7.37 0.99
C ALA A 98 -39.37 -5.86 0.81
N ALA A 99 -38.47 -5.11 0.18
CA ALA A 99 -38.66 -3.69 -0.07
C ALA A 99 -39.84 -3.42 -1.04
N ARG A 100 -40.08 -4.29 -2.02
CA ARG A 100 -41.27 -4.20 -2.90
C ARG A 100 -42.56 -4.34 -2.12
N LYS A 101 -42.64 -5.31 -1.20
CA LYS A 101 -43.81 -5.46 -0.31
C LYS A 101 -44.05 -4.21 0.53
N LEU A 102 -42.99 -3.62 1.10
CA LEU A 102 -43.11 -2.37 1.87
C LEU A 102 -43.61 -1.19 1.03
N VAL A 103 -43.29 -1.14 -0.26
CA VAL A 103 -43.84 -0.11 -1.18
C VAL A 103 -45.33 -0.31 -1.43
N GLU A 104 -45.77 -1.56 -1.51
CA GLU A 104 -47.17 -1.95 -1.73
C GLU A 104 -48.03 -1.72 -0.47
N GLU A 105 -47.49 -2.07 0.70
CA GLU A 105 -48.17 -2.00 2.01
C GLU A 105 -48.12 -0.60 2.67
N ALA A 106 -47.40 0.36 2.08
CA ALA A 106 -47.23 1.70 2.65
C ALA A 106 -48.58 2.42 2.89
N ALA A 107 -48.83 2.86 4.13
CA ALA A 107 -50.11 3.41 4.54
C ALA A 107 -50.36 4.84 4.02
N ASN A 108 -49.29 5.58 3.72
CA ASN A 108 -49.37 6.96 3.24
C ASN A 108 -48.30 7.29 2.19
N ALA A 109 -48.48 8.43 1.51
CA ALA A 109 -47.60 8.86 0.42
C ALA A 109 -46.14 9.07 0.86
N TYR A 110 -45.91 9.50 2.10
CA TYR A 110 -44.58 9.72 2.65
C TYR A 110 -43.82 8.40 2.83
N GLU A 111 -44.44 7.42 3.49
CA GLU A 111 -43.89 6.07 3.65
C GLU A 111 -43.64 5.40 2.31
N LYS A 112 -44.58 5.55 1.37
CA LYS A 112 -44.44 5.00 0.01
C LYS A 112 -43.25 5.61 -0.72
N SER A 113 -43.02 6.92 -0.59
CA SER A 113 -41.87 7.61 -1.17
C SER A 113 -40.55 7.11 -0.57
N ARG A 114 -40.48 6.97 0.76
CA ARG A 114 -39.31 6.45 1.46
C ARG A 114 -39.00 5.01 1.07
N ALA A 115 -40.01 4.14 1.02
CA ALA A 115 -39.87 2.75 0.60
C ALA A 115 -39.41 2.64 -0.86
N LYS A 116 -39.94 3.48 -1.76
CA LYS A 116 -39.48 3.55 -3.18
C LYS A 116 -38.02 3.95 -3.30
N LYS A 117 -37.55 4.89 -2.48
CA LYS A 117 -36.13 5.27 -2.45
C LYS A 117 -35.26 4.10 -2.02
N THR A 118 -35.61 3.43 -0.92
CA THR A 118 -34.89 2.23 -0.46
C THR A 118 -34.86 1.13 -1.53
N LEU A 119 -35.98 0.88 -2.19
CA LEU A 119 -36.06 -0.09 -3.29
C LEU A 119 -35.10 0.28 -4.42
N LYS A 120 -35.11 1.54 -4.86
CA LYS A 120 -34.20 2.03 -5.91
C LYS A 120 -32.72 1.86 -5.51
N ASP A 121 -32.35 2.22 -4.29
CA ASP A 121 -30.98 2.10 -3.79
C ASP A 121 -30.53 0.62 -3.76
N LEU A 122 -31.43 -0.29 -3.38
CA LEU A 122 -31.17 -1.74 -3.41
C LEU A 122 -31.02 -2.27 -4.84
N GLU A 123 -31.87 -1.86 -5.78
CA GLU A 123 -31.81 -2.26 -7.19
C GLU A 123 -30.53 -1.75 -7.87
N GLU A 124 -30.13 -0.49 -7.62
CA GLU A 124 -28.85 0.04 -8.09
C GLU A 124 -27.67 -0.71 -7.47
N GLY A 125 -27.73 -1.02 -6.17
CA GLY A 125 -26.72 -1.79 -5.48
C GLY A 125 -26.58 -3.22 -6.02
N LEU A 126 -27.69 -3.87 -6.37
CA LEU A 126 -27.70 -5.19 -6.99
C LEU A 126 -27.09 -5.14 -8.40
N LYS A 127 -27.44 -4.13 -9.20
CA LYS A 127 -26.85 -3.93 -10.52
C LYS A 127 -25.33 -3.81 -10.46
N ARG A 128 -24.80 -2.94 -9.59
CA ARG A 128 -23.34 -2.77 -9.40
C ARG A 128 -22.66 -4.06 -8.96
N LEU A 129 -23.31 -4.84 -8.08
CA LEU A 129 -22.77 -6.12 -7.62
C LEU A 129 -22.67 -7.13 -8.77
N ARG A 130 -23.69 -7.22 -9.63
CA ARG A 130 -23.67 -8.09 -10.82
C ARG A 130 -22.63 -7.65 -11.84
N ASP A 131 -22.51 -6.34 -12.09
CA ASP A 131 -21.49 -5.80 -13.01
C ASP A 131 -20.08 -6.11 -12.52
N ASN A 132 -19.82 -5.95 -11.21
CA ASN A 132 -18.53 -6.28 -10.61
C ASN A 132 -18.25 -7.79 -10.64
N PHE A 133 -19.27 -8.61 -10.37
CA PHE A 133 -19.13 -10.06 -10.44
C PHE A 133 -18.78 -10.54 -11.86
N ALA A 134 -19.44 -9.99 -12.89
CA ALA A 134 -19.13 -10.30 -14.29
C ALA A 134 -17.69 -9.91 -14.65
N LYS A 135 -17.24 -8.71 -14.23
CA LYS A 135 -15.86 -8.25 -14.43
C LYS A 135 -14.84 -9.13 -13.71
N ASP A 136 -15.08 -9.43 -12.44
CA ASP A 136 -14.18 -10.26 -11.63
C ASP A 136 -14.07 -11.69 -12.19
N THR A 137 -15.19 -12.24 -12.69
CA THR A 137 -15.21 -13.57 -13.32
C THR A 137 -14.47 -13.58 -14.65
N ALA A 138 -14.69 -12.57 -15.51
CA ALA A 138 -13.99 -12.45 -16.79
C ALA A 138 -12.48 -12.29 -16.59
N GLU A 139 -12.07 -11.48 -15.61
CA GLU A 139 -10.66 -11.30 -15.27
C GLU A 139 -10.05 -12.59 -14.71
N LEU A 140 -10.80 -13.34 -13.88
CA LEU A 140 -10.33 -14.60 -13.35
C LEU A 140 -10.14 -15.64 -14.46
N SER A 141 -11.11 -15.76 -15.37
CA SER A 141 -11.00 -16.64 -16.54
C SER A 141 -9.81 -16.26 -17.42
N ARG A 142 -9.59 -14.96 -17.65
CA ARG A 142 -8.45 -14.46 -18.44
C ARG A 142 -7.12 -14.87 -17.82
N ILE A 143 -6.93 -14.63 -16.53
CA ILE A 143 -5.69 -14.97 -15.82
C ILE A 143 -5.44 -16.48 -15.83
N LEU A 144 -6.48 -17.29 -15.56
CA LEU A 144 -6.31 -18.75 -15.53
C LEU A 144 -5.98 -19.33 -16.91
N ASN A 145 -6.53 -18.77 -17.99
CA ASN A 145 -6.21 -19.21 -19.34
C ASN A 145 -4.82 -18.75 -19.82
N GLU A 146 -4.35 -17.57 -19.39
CA GLU A 146 -2.99 -17.08 -19.69
C GLU A 146 -1.91 -17.94 -18.99
N ASP A 147 -2.21 -18.48 -17.80
CA ASP A 147 -1.31 -19.38 -17.04
C ASP A 147 -1.23 -20.81 -17.64
N ASP A 148 -2.27 -21.29 -18.35
CA ASP A 148 -2.29 -22.64 -18.97
C ASP A 148 -1.53 -22.71 -20.32
N GLU A 149 -1.25 -21.55 -20.95
CA GLU A 149 -0.52 -21.46 -22.24
C GLU A 149 1.00 -21.13 -22.08
N SER A 150 1.49 -20.96 -20.84
CA SER A 150 2.88 -20.58 -20.50
C SER A 150 3.74 -21.76 -20.05
#